data_AF-A0A183BDU8-F1
#
_entry.id   AF-A0A183BDU8-F1
#
_cell.length_a   1.000
_cell.length_b   1.000
_cell.length_c   1.000
_cell.angle_alpha   90.00
_cell.angle_beta   90.00
_cell.angle_gamma   90.00
#
_symmetry.space_group_name_H-M   'P 1'
#
loop_
_entity.id
_entity.type
_entity.pdbx_description
1 polymer ?
#
loop_
_entity_poly.entity_id
_entity_poly.type
_entity_poly.pdbx_seq_one_letter_code
_entity_poly.pdbx_strand_id
1 'polypeptide(L)'
;MRHKQDVEKPRDYWAYRQARVDVRQNGRVLLLVKAAYNQWDSPVKLATPNIQAKACSILFGRPPLEVLLVNRTPQAEPIEDMELLATMQEFISRTKRILILGDFNLPDIC
;
A
#
# COMPACT_ATOMS: atom_id res chain seq x y z
N MET A 1 -15.22 17.30 -4.46
CA MET A 1 -13.97 17.94 -4.93
C MET A 1 -12.81 16.99 -4.66
N ARG A 2 -12.11 16.47 -5.68
CA ARG A 2 -10.97 15.54 -5.51
C ARG A 2 -9.68 16.30 -5.79
N HIS A 3 -8.87 16.53 -4.77
CA HIS A 3 -7.50 17.01 -4.95
C HIS A 3 -6.63 15.88 -5.52
N LYS A 4 -6.60 15.76 -6.86
CA LYS A 4 -5.47 15.14 -7.56
C LYS A 4 -4.31 16.12 -7.48
N GLN A 5 -3.42 15.96 -6.52
CA GLN A 5 -2.04 16.42 -6.74
C GLN A 5 -1.45 15.46 -7.78
N ASP A 6 -1.41 15.89 -9.04
CA ASP A 6 -0.73 15.20 -10.11
C ASP A 6 0.76 15.13 -9.78
N VAL A 7 1.16 14.02 -9.16
CA VAL A 7 2.55 13.55 -9.26
C VAL A 7 2.79 13.33 -10.75
N GLU A 8 3.93 13.80 -11.27
CA GLU A 8 4.39 13.50 -12.63
C GLU A 8 4.46 11.97 -12.78
N LYS A 9 3.37 11.38 -13.27
CA LYS A 9 3.29 9.96 -13.56
C LYS A 9 3.60 9.79 -15.05
N PRO A 10 4.34 8.76 -15.44
CA PRO A 10 4.50 8.44 -16.84
C PRO A 10 3.12 8.29 -17.51
N ARG A 11 3.00 8.70 -18.79
CA ARG A 11 1.71 8.84 -19.50
C ARG A 11 0.86 7.57 -19.45
N ASP A 12 1.49 6.39 -19.44
CA ASP A 12 0.82 5.08 -19.50
C ASP A 12 0.66 4.38 -18.15
N TYR A 13 0.60 5.14 -17.05
CA TYR A 13 0.45 4.60 -15.71
C TYR A 13 -0.69 5.26 -14.93
N TRP A 14 -1.34 4.48 -14.07
CA TRP A 14 -2.21 4.96 -13.00
C TRP A 14 -1.41 5.04 -11.70
N ALA A 15 -1.69 6.06 -10.90
CA ALA A 15 -1.01 6.29 -9.63
C ALA A 15 -1.97 6.11 -8.45
N TYR A 16 -1.60 5.23 -7.53
CA TYR A 16 -2.27 5.02 -6.25
C TYR A 16 -1.35 5.50 -5.14
N ARG A 17 -1.79 6.52 -4.40
CA ARG A 17 -0.97 7.17 -3.38
C ARG A 17 -1.66 7.11 -2.03
N GLN A 18 -0.90 6.82 -0.99
CA GLN A 18 -1.27 7.08 0.39
C GLN A 18 -0.18 7.96 1.01
N ALA A 19 -0.59 9.13 1.50
CA ALA A 19 0.28 10.01 2.27
C ALA A 19 0.04 9.78 3.77
N ARG A 20 1.03 10.15 4.60
CA ARG A 20 0.81 10.28 6.03
C ARG A 20 -0.32 11.26 6.33
N VAL A 21 -1.05 10.96 7.40
CA VAL A 21 -2.16 11.80 7.88
C VAL A 21 -1.66 13.17 8.38
N ASP A 22 -0.42 13.25 8.90
CA ASP A 22 0.01 14.42 9.68
C ASP A 22 1.28 15.17 9.21
N VAL A 23 1.98 14.74 8.15
CA VAL A 23 3.26 15.39 7.78
C VAL A 23 3.33 15.66 6.28
N ARG A 24 3.50 16.94 5.93
CA ARG A 24 3.63 17.41 4.54
C ARG A 24 4.80 16.78 3.77
N GLN A 25 5.77 16.15 4.43
CA GLN A 25 7.05 15.78 3.80
C GLN A 25 7.61 14.38 4.06
N ASN A 26 7.10 13.57 5.02
CA ASN A 26 7.69 12.25 5.29
C ASN A 26 6.71 11.10 5.05
N GLY A 27 7.20 10.01 4.44
CA GLY A 27 6.48 8.75 4.25
C GLY A 27 5.32 8.81 3.24
N ARG A 28 5.53 8.27 2.04
CA ARG A 28 4.47 8.11 1.04
C ARG A 28 4.66 6.76 0.37
N VAL A 29 3.58 6.01 0.24
CA VAL A 29 3.54 4.88 -0.69
C VAL A 29 2.95 5.37 -2.00
N LEU A 30 3.63 5.06 -3.10
CA LEU A 30 3.19 5.30 -4.46
C LEU A 30 3.26 3.98 -5.22
N LEU A 31 2.11 3.48 -5.65
CA LEU A 31 2.01 2.37 -6.57
C LEU A 31 1.65 2.89 -7.95
N LEU A 32 2.49 2.56 -8.94
CA LEU A 32 2.23 2.84 -10.34
C LEU A 32 1.80 1.56 -11.05
N VAL A 33 0.59 1.55 -11.60
CA VAL A 33 0.05 0.41 -12.37
C VAL A 33 -0.03 0.81 -13.83
N LYS A 34 0.51 -0.01 -14.74
CA LYS A 34 0.44 0.28 -16.18
C LYS A 34 -1.03 0.33 -16.63
N ALA A 35 -1.38 1.35 -17.42
CA ALA A 35 -2.75 1.63 -17.84
C ALA A 35 -3.40 0.56 -18.72
N ALA A 36 -2.59 -0.37 -19.24
CA ALA A 36 -3.04 -1.53 -20.00
C ALA A 36 -3.75 -2.59 -19.13
N TYR A 37 -3.57 -2.56 -17.81
CA TYR A 37 -4.27 -3.47 -16.91
C TYR A 37 -5.58 -2.86 -16.42
N ASN A 38 -6.58 -3.69 -16.14
CA ASN A 38 -7.74 -3.27 -15.36
C ASN A 38 -7.40 -3.39 -13.88
N GLN A 39 -7.72 -2.36 -13.10
CA GLN A 39 -7.35 -2.33 -11.69
C GLN A 39 -8.33 -1.47 -10.89
N TRP A 40 -8.46 -1.77 -9.60
CA TRP A 40 -9.28 -1.00 -8.69
C TRP A 40 -8.58 -0.82 -7.34
N ASP A 41 -9.00 0.24 -6.63
CA ASP A 41 -8.51 0.50 -5.29
C ASP A 41 -9.06 -0.56 -4.33
N SER A 42 -8.19 -1.13 -3.50
CA SER A 42 -8.56 -2.14 -2.51
C SER A 42 -8.44 -1.48 -1.13
N PRO A 43 -9.53 -1.42 -0.34
CA PRO A 43 -9.51 -0.70 0.92
C PRO A 43 -8.61 -1.42 1.94
N VAL A 44 -7.71 -0.64 2.55
CA VAL A 44 -6.84 -1.06 3.65
C VAL A 44 -7.17 -0.19 4.85
N LYS A 45 -7.47 -0.85 5.98
CA LYS A 45 -7.76 -0.19 7.26
C LYS A 45 -6.48 -0.13 8.10
N LEU A 46 -5.50 0.64 7.64
CA LEU A 46 -4.29 0.92 8.39
C LEU A 46 -4.06 2.43 8.41
N ALA A 47 -4.17 3.01 9.60
CA ALA A 47 -4.13 4.46 9.79
C ALA A 47 -3.25 4.79 10.98
N THR A 48 -1.93 4.67 10.78
CA THR A 48 -0.96 5.02 11.81
C THR A 48 -0.01 6.14 11.34
N PRO A 49 0.60 6.90 12.27
CA PRO A 49 1.57 7.92 11.90
C PRO A 49 2.83 7.35 11.25
N ASN A 50 3.30 6.17 11.67
CA ASN A 50 4.58 5.62 11.23
C ASN A 50 4.48 4.54 10.16
N ILE A 51 3.27 4.02 9.89
CA ILE A 51 3.04 3.00 8.87
C ILE A 51 2.05 3.51 7.81
N GLN A 52 2.44 3.38 6.55
CA GLN A 52 1.60 3.71 5.40
C GLN A 52 1.37 2.45 4.60
N ALA A 53 0.12 2.17 4.27
CA ALA A 53 -0.22 1.07 3.39
C ALA A 53 -1.19 1.51 2.30
N LYS A 54 -1.08 0.88 1.14
CA LYS A 54 -2.01 1.04 0.02
C LYS A 54 -2.19 -0.31 -0.66
N ALA A 55 -3.43 -0.69 -0.92
CA ALA A 55 -3.70 -1.87 -1.72
C ALA A 55 -4.36 -1.55 -3.05
N CYS A 56 -4.09 -2.41 -4.03
CA CYS A 56 -4.70 -2.36 -5.35
C CYS A 56 -4.89 -3.78 -5.86
N SER A 57 -6.05 -4.02 -6.43
CA SER A 57 -6.35 -5.26 -7.14
C SER A 57 -6.05 -5.06 -8.62
N ILE A 58 -5.20 -5.91 -9.21
CA ILE A 58 -4.82 -5.83 -10.61
C ILE A 58 -5.32 -7.08 -11.32
N LEU A 59 -6.11 -6.91 -12.37
CA LEU A 59 -6.59 -8.01 -13.21
C LEU A 59 -5.45 -8.47 -14.13
N PHE A 60 -4.61 -9.34 -13.58
CA PHE A 60 -3.51 -10.00 -14.27
C PHE A 60 -3.71 -11.52 -14.22
N GLY A 61 -4.53 -12.03 -15.15
CA GLY A 61 -5.02 -13.42 -15.12
C GLY A 61 -6.22 -13.61 -14.19
N ARG A 62 -6.58 -14.87 -13.90
CA ARG A 62 -7.64 -15.23 -12.95
C ARG A 62 -7.10 -16.22 -11.90
N PRO A 63 -7.33 -16.00 -10.59
CA PRO A 63 -7.95 -14.81 -9.98
C PRO A 63 -7.06 -13.55 -10.10
N PRO A 64 -7.62 -12.33 -9.86
CA PRO A 64 -6.84 -11.09 -9.82
C PRO A 64 -5.68 -11.17 -8.82
N LEU A 65 -4.64 -10.38 -9.06
CA LEU A 65 -3.54 -10.21 -8.12
C LEU A 65 -3.87 -9.08 -7.15
N GLU A 66 -3.91 -9.38 -5.86
CA GLU A 66 -4.02 -8.38 -4.80
C GLU A 66 -2.62 -7.92 -4.40
N VAL A 67 -2.36 -6.62 -4.51
CA VAL A 67 -1.09 -6.00 -4.16
C VAL A 67 -1.28 -5.16 -2.91
N LEU A 68 -0.46 -5.39 -1.87
CA LEU A 68 -0.37 -4.53 -0.69
C LEU A 68 1.04 -3.92 -0.64
N LEU A 69 1.11 -2.59 -0.76
CA LEU A 69 2.33 -1.82 -0.63
C LEU A 69 2.41 -1.24 0.78
N VAL A 70 3.51 -1.49 1.49
CA VAL A 70 3.74 -1.05 2.88
C VAL A 70 4.99 -0.17 2.97
N ASN A 71 4.94 0.85 3.80
CA ASN A 71 6.10 1.62 4.24
C ASN A 71 5.97 1.83 5.75
N ARG A 72 6.73 1.06 6.52
CA ARG A 72 6.90 1.22 7.96
C ARG A 72 8.19 1.99 8.19
N THR A 73 8.13 3.11 8.91
CA THR A 73 9.37 3.83 9.25
C THR A 73 10.09 3.23 10.45
N PRO A 74 11.40 3.47 10.60
CA PRO A 74 12.17 2.97 11.75
C PRO A 74 11.61 3.39 13.12
N GLN A 75 10.81 4.47 13.17
CA GLN A 75 10.16 4.98 14.39
C GLN A 75 8.80 4.34 14.71
N ALA A 76 8.38 3.31 13.96
CA ALA A 76 7.12 2.64 14.26
C ALA A 76 7.20 1.89 15.60
N GLU A 77 6.18 2.10 16.42
CA GLU A 77 6.07 1.49 17.75
C GLU A 77 5.52 0.05 17.65
N PRO A 78 5.80 -0.84 18.62
CA PRO A 78 5.32 -2.22 18.60
C PRO A 78 3.80 -2.37 18.44
N ILE A 79 3.01 -1.41 18.92
CA ILE A 79 1.55 -1.42 18.75
C ILE A 79 1.13 -1.22 17.29
N GLU A 80 1.85 -0.36 16.55
CA GLU A 80 1.60 -0.14 15.12
C GLU A 80 1.98 -1.41 14.33
N ASP A 81 2.98 -2.16 14.80
CA ASP A 81 3.38 -3.43 14.19
C ASP A 81 2.32 -4.51 14.33
N MET A 82 1.62 -4.53 15.47
CA MET A 82 0.48 -5.41 15.68
C MET A 82 -0.69 -5.04 14.75
N GLU A 83 -0.94 -3.74 14.52
CA GLU A 83 -1.94 -3.28 13.55
C GLU A 83 -1.57 -3.64 12.11
N LEU A 84 -0.28 -3.51 11.75
CA LEU A 84 0.23 -3.93 10.45
C LEU A 84 0.06 -5.44 10.27
N LEU A 85 0.41 -6.24 11.27
CA LEU A 85 0.26 -7.70 11.23
C LEU A 85 -1.20 -8.10 11.06
N ALA A 86 -2.12 -7.50 11.83
CA ALA A 86 -3.56 -7.74 11.70
C ALA A 86 -4.06 -7.37 10.29
N THR A 87 -3.61 -6.25 9.74
CA THR A 87 -3.93 -5.80 8.38
C THR A 87 -3.42 -6.80 7.34
N MET A 88 -2.19 -7.29 7.47
CA MET A 88 -1.62 -8.29 6.57
C MET A 88 -2.38 -9.62 6.64
N GLN A 89 -2.74 -10.08 7.83
CA GLN A 89 -3.56 -11.29 8.02
C GLN A 89 -4.93 -11.15 7.38
N GLU A 90 -5.61 -10.01 7.60
CA GLU A 90 -6.88 -9.73 6.94
C GLU A 90 -6.72 -9.74 5.42
N PHE A 91 -5.68 -9.09 4.89
CA PHE A 91 -5.42 -9.05 3.46
C PHE A 91 -5.16 -10.44 2.88
N ILE A 92 -4.38 -11.26 3.58
CA ILE A 92 -4.07 -12.65 3.21
C ILE A 92 -5.34 -13.52 3.18
N SER A 93 -6.28 -13.28 4.09
CA SER A 93 -7.52 -14.06 4.15
C SER A 93 -8.45 -13.88 2.93
N ARG A 94 -8.32 -12.76 2.20
CA ARG A 94 -9.29 -12.34 1.17
C ARG A 94 -9.10 -13.01 -0.20
N THR A 95 -7.91 -13.49 -0.53
CA THR A 95 -7.62 -13.99 -1.89
C THR A 95 -6.52 -15.05 -1.89
N LYS A 96 -6.32 -15.70 -3.03
CA LYS A 96 -5.29 -16.74 -3.23
C LYS A 96 -4.02 -16.23 -3.93
N ARG A 97 -4.06 -15.07 -4.57
CA ARG A 97 -2.92 -14.49 -5.31
C ARG A 97 -2.58 -13.12 -4.77
N ILE A 98 -1.49 -13.07 -4.04
CA ILE A 98 -1.11 -11.92 -3.21
C ILE A 98 0.34 -11.57 -3.48
N LEU A 99 0.61 -10.27 -3.55
CA LEU A 99 1.95 -9.72 -3.46
C LEU A 99 1.96 -8.65 -2.36
N ILE A 100 2.70 -8.90 -1.29
CA ILE A 100 2.98 -7.90 -0.26
C ILE A 100 4.43 -7.45 -0.47
N LEU A 101 4.62 -6.15 -0.65
CA LEU A 101 5.93 -5.56 -0.84
C LEU A 101 6.03 -4.24 -0.08
N GLY A 102 7.24 -3.84 0.25
CA GLY A 102 7.43 -2.62 1.00
C GLY A 102 8.76 -2.55 1.70
N ASP A 103 8.99 -1.39 2.29
CA ASP A 103 10.02 -1.24 3.31
C ASP A 103 9.38 -1.47 4.68
N PHE A 104 9.75 -2.58 5.31
CA PHE A 104 9.26 -2.94 6.64
C PHE A 104 10.15 -2.37 7.74
N ASN A 105 11.41 -2.03 7.49
CA ASN A 105 12.35 -1.54 8.51
C ASN A 105 12.31 -2.31 9.85
N LEU A 106 11.99 -3.60 9.81
CA LEU A 106 11.93 -4.46 11.00
C LEU A 106 13.33 -5.02 11.23
N PRO A 107 13.91 -4.87 12.43
CA PRO A 107 15.23 -5.42 12.73
C PRO A 107 15.26 -6.95 12.66
N ASP A 108 14.11 -7.62 12.79
CA ASP A 108 14.00 -9.08 12.88
C ASP A 108 12.99 -9.68 11.88
N ILE A 109 13.18 -9.45 10.57
CA ILE A 109 12.61 -10.38 9.57
C ILE A 109 13.70 -11.41 9.24
N CYS A 110 13.83 -12.40 10.12
CA CYS A 110 14.56 -13.65 9.86
C CYS A 110 13.58 -14.75 9.48
#